data_AF-A0A5E4QN11-F1
#
_entry.id   AF-A0A5E4QN11-F1
#
_cell.length_a   1.000
_cell.length_b   1.000
_cell.length_c   1.000
_cell.angle_alpha   90.00
_cell.angle_beta   90.00
_cell.angle_gamma   90.00
#
_symmetry.space_group_name_H-M   'P 1'
#
loop_
_entity.id
_entity.type
_entity.pdbx_description
1 polymer ?
#
loop_
_entity_poly.entity_id
_entity_poly.type
_entity_poly.pdbx_seq_one_letter_code
_entity_poly.pdbx_strand_id
1 'polypeptide(L)'
;MMDIKNLISPILLRFLYFGWDYQGLAVQEDSIQTIEHHLFNALIKSCLIEDRPSSDYHRCGRTDKGVSAFGQVISIKVRSKHPPPQQNEPNSLATEMPYCKILNRLLPKDIRAIRL
;
A
#
# COMPACT_ATOMS: atom_id res chain seq x y z
N MET A 1 18.39 13.23 -17.81
CA MET A 1 17.89 13.29 -16.41
C MET A 1 16.63 12.44 -16.39
N MET A 2 16.61 11.33 -15.65
CA MET A 2 15.46 10.40 -15.69
C MET A 2 14.34 10.99 -14.82
N ASP A 3 13.23 11.40 -15.46
CA ASP A 3 12.07 11.96 -14.77
C ASP A 3 11.53 10.97 -13.75
N ILE A 4 11.50 11.36 -12.47
CA ILE A 4 10.96 10.55 -11.36
C ILE A 4 9.48 10.21 -11.60
N LYS A 5 8.76 11.04 -12.38
CA LYS A 5 7.37 10.78 -12.82
C LYS A 5 7.22 9.55 -13.71
N ASN A 6 8.30 9.03 -14.29
CA ASN A 6 8.28 7.87 -15.19
C ASN A 6 8.59 6.54 -14.51
N LEU A 7 8.76 6.49 -13.19
CA LEU A 7 9.08 5.27 -12.45
C LEU A 7 7.91 4.80 -11.58
N ILE A 8 6.75 4.58 -12.20
CA ILE A 8 5.55 4.07 -11.53
C ILE A 8 5.29 2.63 -11.97
N SER A 9 4.93 1.76 -11.04
CA SER A 9 4.56 0.36 -11.30
C SER A 9 3.22 0.02 -10.63
N PRO A 10 2.26 -0.58 -11.35
CA PRO A 10 1.07 -1.16 -10.73
C PRO A 10 1.43 -2.45 -9.98
N ILE A 11 1.00 -2.53 -8.72
CA ILE A 11 1.24 -3.71 -7.88
C ILE A 11 -0.06 -4.18 -7.22
N LEU A 12 -0.05 -5.46 -6.82
CA LEU A 12 -0.99 -5.98 -5.83
C LEU A 12 -0.29 -6.00 -4.47
N LEU A 13 -0.85 -5.30 -3.50
CA LEU A 13 -0.36 -5.29 -2.13
C LEU A 13 -1.30 -6.11 -1.26
N ARG A 14 -0.78 -7.19 -0.68
CA ARG A 14 -1.48 -7.97 0.35
C ARG A 14 -1.11 -7.46 1.73
N PHE A 15 -2.10 -7.35 2.61
CA PHE A 15 -1.90 -6.99 4.00
C PHE A 15 -2.93 -7.66 4.91
N LEU A 16 -2.59 -7.71 6.19
CA LEU A 16 -3.46 -8.16 7.26
C LEU A 16 -3.60 -7.07 8.32
N TYR A 17 -4.67 -7.16 9.10
CA TYR A 17 -4.85 -6.33 10.27
C TYR A 17 -5.80 -6.95 11.30
N PHE A 18 -5.58 -6.59 12.56
CA PHE A 18 -6.54 -6.78 13.64
C PHE A 18 -7.45 -5.56 13.71
N GLY A 19 -8.75 -5.77 13.51
CA GLY A 19 -9.71 -4.68 13.32
C GLY A 19 -10.31 -4.10 14.61
N TRP A 20 -9.98 -4.65 15.78
CA TRP A 20 -10.70 -4.41 17.03
C TRP A 20 -10.76 -2.92 17.43
N ASP A 21 -9.65 -2.20 17.20
CA ASP A 21 -9.51 -0.78 17.52
C ASP A 21 -9.74 0.15 16.31
N TYR A 22 -10.27 -0.39 15.21
CA TYR A 22 -10.44 0.33 13.94
C TYR A 22 -11.91 0.36 13.49
N GLN A 23 -12.27 1.45 12.84
CA GLN A 23 -13.60 1.74 12.30
C GLN A 23 -13.80 1.14 10.90
N GLY A 24 -13.17 0.00 10.64
CA GLY A 24 -13.23 -0.71 9.36
C GLY A 24 -12.11 -0.31 8.40
N LEU A 25 -12.17 -0.86 7.18
CA LEU A 25 -11.14 -0.63 6.17
C LEU A 25 -11.18 0.78 5.59
N ALA A 26 -12.36 1.21 5.15
CA ALA A 26 -12.52 2.43 4.36
C ALA A 26 -12.35 3.69 5.22
N VAL A 27 -11.70 4.72 4.68
CA VAL A 27 -11.60 6.05 5.32
C VAL A 27 -12.99 6.62 5.60
N GLN A 28 -13.10 7.29 6.75
CA GLN A 28 -14.25 8.07 7.20
C GLN A 28 -13.80 9.53 7.38
N GLU A 29 -14.69 10.51 7.19
CA GLU A 29 -14.33 11.93 7.20
C GLU A 29 -13.94 12.43 8.61
N ASP A 30 -14.51 11.79 9.61
CA ASP A 30 -14.51 12.16 11.02
C ASP A 30 -13.52 11.33 11.86
N SER A 31 -12.71 10.47 11.22
CA SER A 31 -11.80 9.60 11.95
C SER A 31 -10.56 9.13 11.19
N ILE A 32 -9.45 9.10 11.93
CA ILE A 32 -8.17 8.55 11.49
C ILE A 32 -8.02 7.05 11.80
N GLN A 33 -8.94 6.46 12.58
CA GLN A 33 -8.85 5.08 13.05
C GLN A 33 -9.39 4.08 12.02
N THR A 34 -9.01 4.24 10.75
CA THR A 34 -9.38 3.32 9.67
C THR A 34 -8.12 2.70 9.07
N ILE A 35 -8.23 1.47 8.54
CA ILE A 35 -7.07 0.77 7.99
C ILE A 35 -6.49 1.53 6.79
N GLU A 36 -7.34 2.07 5.91
CA GLU A 36 -6.91 2.89 4.79
C GLU A 36 -6.20 4.17 5.26
N HIS A 37 -6.66 4.84 6.32
CA HIS A 37 -5.97 6.04 6.81
C HIS A 37 -4.51 5.73 7.16
N HIS A 38 -4.27 4.68 7.95
CA HIS A 38 -2.90 4.28 8.31
C HIS A 38 -2.09 3.80 7.11
N LEU A 39 -2.71 3.06 6.18
CA LEU A 39 -2.06 2.58 4.98
C LEU A 39 -1.62 3.71 4.05
N PHE A 40 -2.51 4.66 3.75
CA PHE A 40 -2.20 5.83 2.91
C PHE A 40 -1.18 6.74 3.58
N ASN A 41 -1.28 6.95 4.90
CA ASN A 41 -0.27 7.69 5.65
C ASN A 41 1.12 7.06 5.51
N ALA A 42 1.23 5.73 5.61
CA ALA A 42 2.49 5.01 5.41
C ALA A 42 3.02 5.09 3.96
N LEU A 43 2.14 4.97 2.96
CA LEU A 43 2.49 5.08 1.54
C LEU A 43 3.00 6.47 1.17
N ILE A 44 2.35 7.54 1.66
CA ILE A 44 2.74 8.92 1.43
C ILE A 44 4.05 9.24 2.18
N LYS A 45 4.17 8.88 3.46
CA LYS A 45 5.39 9.12 4.26
C LYS A 45 6.63 8.39 3.72
N SER A 46 6.45 7.26 3.05
CA SER A 46 7.53 6.53 2.38
C SER A 46 7.84 7.02 0.96
N CYS A 47 7.12 8.05 0.49
CA CYS A 47 7.16 8.56 -0.87
C CYS A 47 6.95 7.44 -1.92
N LEU A 48 6.10 6.46 -1.60
CA LEU A 48 5.70 5.43 -2.55
C LEU A 48 4.57 5.92 -3.45
N ILE A 49 3.75 6.84 -2.94
CA ILE A 49 2.74 7.59 -3.70
C ILE A 49 2.82 9.06 -3.31
N GLU A 50 2.32 9.94 -4.17
CA GLU A 50 2.15 11.37 -3.85
C GLU A 50 0.88 11.60 -3.04
N ASP A 51 -0.26 11.08 -3.55
CA ASP A 51 -1.57 11.20 -2.94
C ASP A 51 -2.47 10.01 -3.31
N ARG A 52 -3.64 9.92 -2.68
CA ARG A 52 -4.61 8.85 -2.94
C ARG A 52 -5.21 8.93 -4.36
N PRO A 53 -5.78 10.06 -4.82
CA PRO A 53 -6.32 10.21 -6.18
C PRO A 53 -5.36 9.80 -7.31
N SER A 54 -4.07 10.16 -7.23
CA SER A 54 -3.07 9.86 -8.27
C SER A 54 -2.58 8.40 -8.27
N SER A 55 -2.88 7.64 -7.21
CA SER A 55 -2.33 6.29 -7.00
C SER A 55 -3.08 5.16 -7.70
N ASP A 56 -4.19 5.42 -8.41
CA ASP A 56 -5.02 4.39 -9.06
C ASP A 56 -5.39 3.24 -8.10
N TYR A 57 -5.85 3.64 -6.90
CA TYR A 57 -6.16 2.74 -5.81
C TYR A 57 -7.50 2.02 -6.02
N HIS A 58 -7.48 0.69 -5.94
CA HIS A 58 -8.67 -0.16 -5.92
C HIS A 58 -8.59 -1.15 -4.77
N ARG A 59 -9.71 -1.33 -4.06
CA ARG A 59 -9.85 -2.27 -2.94
C ARG A 59 -10.66 -3.49 -3.37
N CYS A 60 -10.23 -4.70 -2.99
CA CYS A 60 -10.96 -5.91 -3.33
C CYS A 60 -12.24 -6.12 -2.49
N GLY A 61 -12.39 -5.44 -1.36
CA GLY A 61 -13.59 -5.50 -0.54
C GLY A 61 -13.58 -4.47 0.59
N ARG A 62 -14.70 -4.35 1.30
CA ARG A 62 -14.83 -3.56 2.53
C ARG A 62 -14.87 -4.48 3.74
N THR A 63 -14.47 -3.95 4.89
CA THR A 63 -14.72 -4.55 6.19
C THR A 63 -15.32 -3.50 7.10
N ASP A 64 -16.26 -3.94 7.94
CA ASP A 64 -16.92 -3.08 8.91
C ASP A 64 -16.05 -2.90 10.17
N LYS A 65 -16.48 -1.99 11.05
CA LYS A 65 -15.83 -1.70 12.32
C LYS A 65 -15.59 -2.99 13.13
N GLY A 66 -14.40 -3.14 13.69
CA GLY A 66 -14.03 -4.30 14.51
C GLY A 66 -13.61 -5.55 13.72
N VAL A 67 -13.91 -5.63 12.41
CA VAL A 67 -13.64 -6.82 11.61
C VAL A 67 -12.15 -6.91 11.28
N SER A 68 -11.54 -8.07 11.54
CA SER A 68 -10.15 -8.36 11.18
C SER A 68 -10.06 -9.01 9.79
N ALA A 69 -8.93 -8.85 9.11
CA ALA A 69 -8.69 -9.51 7.82
C ALA A 69 -7.26 -10.02 7.74
N PHE A 70 -7.09 -11.27 7.27
CA PHE A 70 -5.78 -11.89 7.09
C PHE A 70 -5.23 -11.78 5.66
N GLY A 71 -6.10 -11.54 4.68
CA GLY A 71 -5.75 -11.56 3.26
C GLY A 71 -6.38 -10.43 2.46
N GLN A 72 -6.43 -9.21 3.02
CA GLN A 72 -6.90 -8.07 2.26
C GLN A 72 -5.89 -7.74 1.15
N VAL A 73 -6.39 -7.47 -0.05
CA VAL A 73 -5.57 -7.14 -1.22
C VAL A 73 -6.09 -5.84 -1.83
N ILE A 74 -5.15 -4.99 -2.24
CA ILE A 74 -5.43 -3.77 -3.00
C ILE A 74 -4.60 -3.77 -4.28
N SER A 75 -5.12 -3.11 -5.32
CA SER A 75 -4.34 -2.69 -6.48
C SER A 75 -3.97 -1.21 -6.30
N ILE A 76 -2.71 -0.88 -6.58
CA ILE A 76 -2.21 0.50 -6.45
C ILE A 76 -0.97 0.71 -7.33
N LYS A 77 -0.81 1.91 -7.85
CA LYS A 77 0.40 2.37 -8.53
C LYS A 77 1.35 3.00 -7.53
N VAL A 78 2.59 2.50 -7.48
CA VAL A 78 3.63 3.00 -6.57
C VAL A 78 4.91 3.33 -7.32
N ARG A 79 5.78 4.13 -6.69
CA ARG A 79 7.14 4.35 -7.13
C ARG A 79 7.91 3.02 -7.23
N SER A 80 8.55 2.81 -8.37
CA SER A 80 9.43 1.69 -8.66
C SER A 80 10.87 2.18 -8.79
N LYS A 81 11.82 1.28 -8.56
CA LYS A 81 13.23 1.52 -8.85
C LYS A 81 13.55 1.38 -10.34
N HIS A 82 12.71 0.69 -11.10
CA HIS A 82 12.95 0.30 -12.48
C HIS A 82 12.00 1.03 -13.45
N PRO A 83 12.46 1.36 -14.67
CA PRO A 83 11.61 1.97 -15.67
C PRO A 83 10.56 0.98 -16.21
N PRO A 84 9.37 1.43 -16.63
CA PRO A 84 8.26 0.59 -17.11
C PRO A 84 8.63 -0.56 -18.06
N PRO A 85 9.46 -0.38 -19.11
CA PRO A 85 9.81 -1.47 -20.02
C PRO A 85 10.60 -2.61 -19.35
N GLN A 86 11.21 -2.38 -18.18
CA GLN A 86 12.08 -3.34 -17.50
C GLN A 86 11.47 -3.90 -16.21
N GLN A 87 10.31 -3.41 -15.76
CA GLN A 87 9.74 -3.75 -14.45
C GLN A 87 9.42 -5.24 -14.30
N ASN A 88 9.06 -5.91 -15.40
CA ASN A 88 8.69 -7.32 -15.41
C ASN A 88 9.89 -8.26 -15.61
N GLU A 89 11.09 -7.72 -15.80
CA GLU A 89 12.30 -8.53 -15.95
C GLU A 89 12.66 -9.22 -14.61
N PRO A 90 13.09 -10.50 -14.62
CA PRO A 90 13.41 -11.23 -13.39
C PRO A 90 14.40 -10.52 -12.47
N ASN A 91 15.42 -9.87 -13.04
CA ASN A 91 16.42 -9.10 -12.28
C ASN A 91 15.83 -7.84 -11.64
N SER A 92 14.91 -7.17 -12.33
CA SER A 92 14.20 -6.00 -11.79
C SER A 92 13.30 -6.40 -10.63
N LEU A 93 12.52 -7.46 -10.79
CA LEU A 93 11.67 -8.00 -9.72
C LEU A 93 12.47 -8.42 -8.47
N ALA A 94 13.67 -9.00 -8.67
CA ALA A 94 14.56 -9.40 -7.59
C ALA A 94 15.22 -8.22 -6.85
N THR A 95 15.42 -7.08 -7.53
CA THR A 95 16.14 -5.92 -7.00
C THR A 95 15.26 -4.69 -6.75
N GLU A 96 13.95 -4.86 -6.88
CA GLU A 96 12.92 -3.86 -6.61
C GLU A 96 12.92 -3.43 -5.13
N MET A 97 12.29 -2.29 -4.87
CA MET A 97 12.12 -1.76 -3.53
C MET A 97 11.43 -2.78 -2.59
N PRO A 98 11.92 -2.96 -1.35
CA PRO A 98 11.31 -3.90 -0.41
C PRO A 98 10.04 -3.30 0.22
N TYR A 99 8.98 -3.16 -0.56
CA TYR A 99 7.74 -2.44 -0.21
C TYR A 99 7.17 -2.85 1.15
N CYS A 100 7.03 -4.15 1.41
CA CYS A 100 6.50 -4.64 2.69
C CYS A 100 7.38 -4.20 3.87
N LYS A 101 8.70 -4.24 3.73
CA LYS A 101 9.64 -3.82 4.80
C LYS A 101 9.56 -2.32 5.05
N ILE A 102 9.42 -1.52 4.00
CA ILE A 102 9.27 -0.07 4.08
C ILE A 102 7.96 0.28 4.81
N LEU A 103 6.84 -0.29 4.36
CA LEU A 103 5.52 -0.03 4.94
C LEU A 103 5.43 -0.51 6.39
N ASN A 104 5.91 -1.71 6.70
CA ASN A 104 5.84 -2.26 8.06
C ASN A 104 6.69 -1.50 9.10
N ARG A 105 7.59 -0.61 8.67
CA ARG A 105 8.30 0.32 9.58
C ARG A 105 7.45 1.53 9.97
N LEU A 106 6.46 1.88 9.15
CA LEU A 106 5.61 3.06 9.31
C LEU A 106 4.19 2.71 9.76
N LEU A 107 3.73 1.49 9.47
CA LEU A 107 2.44 0.98 9.88
C LEU A 107 2.40 0.70 11.40
N PRO A 108 1.23 0.87 12.04
CA PRO A 108 0.99 0.34 13.39
C PRO A 108 1.30 -1.15 13.49
N LYS A 109 1.60 -1.64 14.70
CA LYS A 109 1.95 -3.05 14.91
C LYS A 109 0.85 -4.01 14.44
N ASP A 110 -0.39 -3.58 14.52
CA ASP A 110 -1.59 -4.37 14.21
C ASP A 110 -1.95 -4.40 12.72
N ILE A 111 -1.22 -3.67 11.87
CA ILE A 111 -1.40 -3.66 10.41
C ILE A 111 -0.08 -4.06 9.76
N ARG A 112 -0.08 -5.11 8.94
CA ARG A 112 1.15 -5.60 8.30
C ARG A 112 0.94 -5.89 6.82
N ALA A 113 1.77 -5.27 5.99
CA ALA A 113 1.97 -5.66 4.61
C ALA A 113 2.75 -6.98 4.56
N ILE A 114 2.27 -7.91 3.74
CA ILE A 114 2.84 -9.25 3.61
C ILE A 114 3.15 -9.54 2.14
N ARG A 115 4.27 -10.22 1.90
CA ARG A 115 4.64 -10.65 0.54
C ARG A 115 3.57 -11.63 0.05
N LEU A 116 3.12 -11.47 -1.20
CA LEU A 116 2.27 -12.45 -1.87
C LEU A 116 3.00 -13.79 -2.01
#